data_AF-A0A3B8MTG8-F1
#
_entry.id   AF-A0A3B8MTG8-F1
#
_cell.length_a   1.000
_cell.length_b   1.000
_cell.length_c   1.000
_cell.angle_alpha   90.00
_cell.angle_beta   90.00
_cell.angle_gamma   90.00
#
_symmetry.space_group_name_H-M   'P 1'
#
loop_
_entity.id
_entity.type
_entity.pdbx_description
1 polymer ?
#
loop_
_entity_poly.entity_id
_entity_poly.type
_entity_poly.pdbx_seq_one_letter_code
_entity_poly.pdbx_strand_id
1 'polypeptide(L)'
;MSEINALFIFELMKIKNSIKDIIRNPKKIFVYLFMFLGYFLMLISIILGNMDNKAKLSQVSELKLSYLEAGLVIIILFEIILSIYSSLKQPGIIVEDGDTTFLFSSPIDERKIFLWYMVKGIFKYFALSILFVVYLPFLSNMMSVTKYSSNLVYGYLGIFTNIFALVPLNFLIYSISMKFNAKKLIQYILSGILILIAGFGFYFILDSASEFT
;
A
#
# COMPACT_ATOMS: atom_id res chain seq x y z
N MET A 1 20.06 27.31 11.45
CA MET A 1 19.72 25.94 10.97
C MET A 1 18.59 26.08 9.96
N SER A 2 18.66 25.38 8.82
CA SER A 2 17.49 25.30 7.92
C SER A 2 16.33 24.61 8.66
N GLU A 3 15.10 25.10 8.51
CA GLU A 3 13.89 24.50 9.11
C GLU A 3 13.75 23.01 8.75
N ILE A 4 14.19 22.62 7.55
CA ILE A 4 14.24 21.22 7.09
C ILE A 4 15.22 20.38 7.92
N ASN A 5 16.37 20.95 8.30
CA ASN A 5 17.35 20.24 9.13
C ASN A 5 16.81 20.02 10.55
N ALA A 6 16.01 20.95 11.07
CA ALA A 6 15.36 20.78 12.37
C ALA A 6 14.36 19.61 12.34
N LEU A 7 13.55 19.50 11.28
CA LEU A 7 12.64 18.37 11.06
C LEU A 7 13.40 17.05 10.94
N PHE A 8 14.52 17.01 10.23
CA PHE A 8 15.35 15.81 10.12
C PHE A 8 15.94 15.37 11.46
N ILE A 9 16.50 16.30 12.25
CA ILE A 9 17.06 16.01 13.57
C ILE A 9 15.98 15.48 14.51
N PHE A 10 14.79 16.06 14.46
CA PHE A 10 13.65 15.60 15.25
C PHE A 10 13.27 14.15 14.93
N GLU A 11 13.24 13.76 13.65
CA GLU A 11 13.02 12.36 13.24
C GLU A 11 14.12 11.42 13.77
N LEU A 12 15.39 11.84 13.72
CA LEU A 12 16.48 11.06 14.31
C LEU A 12 16.32 10.90 15.82
N MET A 13 15.84 11.93 16.52
CA MET A 13 15.53 11.84 17.95
C MET A 13 14.36 10.89 18.23
N LYS A 14 13.31 10.89 17.40
CA LYS A 14 12.21 9.93 17.47
C LYS A 14 12.73 8.49 17.33
N ILE A 15 13.54 8.23 16.30
CA ILE A 15 14.13 6.90 16.07
C ILE A 15 14.98 6.47 17.27
N LYS A 16 15.84 7.36 17.77
CA LYS A 16 16.67 7.10 18.95
C LYS A 16 15.83 6.78 20.19
N ASN A 17 14.75 7.53 20.42
CA ASN A 17 13.83 7.28 21.53
C ASN A 17 13.07 5.96 21.38
N SER A 18 12.62 5.63 20.17
CA SER A 18 11.97 4.34 19.87
C SER A 18 12.91 3.17 20.12
N ILE A 19 14.18 3.26 19.68
CA ILE A 19 15.19 2.24 19.97
C ILE A 19 15.41 2.11 21.49
N LYS A 20 15.53 3.23 22.21
CA LYS A 20 15.70 3.23 23.67
C LYS A 20 14.50 2.61 24.39
N ASP A 21 13.29 2.88 23.93
CA ASP A 21 12.06 2.30 24.49
C ASP A 21 11.97 0.80 24.24
N ILE A 22 12.34 0.34 23.04
CA ILE A 22 12.41 -1.09 22.70
C ILE A 22 13.40 -1.82 23.60
N ILE A 23 14.59 -1.24 23.84
CA ILE A 23 15.60 -1.83 24.73
C ILE A 23 15.10 -1.88 26.18
N ARG A 24 14.39 -0.84 26.64
CA ARG A 24 13.88 -0.76 28.02
C ARG A 24 12.67 -1.66 28.26
N ASN A 25 11.86 -1.92 27.23
CA ASN A 25 10.64 -2.72 27.29
C ASN A 25 10.69 -3.89 26.30
N PRO A 26 11.46 -4.96 26.60
CA PRO A 26 11.68 -6.07 25.65
C PRO A 26 10.40 -6.83 25.30
N LYS A 27 9.33 -6.73 26.10
CA LYS A 27 8.00 -7.28 25.78
C LYS A 27 7.46 -6.72 24.45
N LYS A 28 7.80 -5.48 24.08
CA LYS A 28 7.40 -4.88 22.80
C LYS A 28 8.06 -5.58 21.61
N ILE A 29 9.29 -6.07 21.79
CA ILE A 29 10.00 -6.84 20.75
C ILE A 29 9.21 -8.11 20.41
N PHE A 30 8.69 -8.82 21.41
CA PHE A 30 7.87 -10.00 21.18
C PHE A 30 6.58 -9.69 20.42
N VAL A 31 5.92 -8.56 20.71
CA VAL A 31 4.72 -8.14 19.96
C VAL A 31 5.07 -7.86 18.50
N TYR A 32 6.18 -7.15 18.24
CA TYR A 32 6.63 -6.90 16.88
C TYR A 32 7.04 -8.19 16.15
N LEU A 33 7.79 -9.08 16.80
CA LEU A 33 8.15 -10.40 16.26
C LEU A 33 6.90 -11.24 15.97
N PHE A 34 5.89 -11.19 16.84
CA PHE A 34 4.64 -11.92 16.65
C PHE A 34 3.87 -11.42 15.42
N MET A 35 3.85 -10.11 15.17
CA MET A 35 3.28 -9.56 13.92
C MET A 35 4.01 -10.07 12.67
N PHE A 36 5.32 -10.30 12.76
CA PHE A 36 6.12 -10.88 11.68
C PHE A 36 6.02 -12.42 11.61
N LEU A 37 5.51 -13.08 12.65
CA LEU A 37 5.45 -14.54 12.75
C LEU A 37 4.61 -15.16 11.63
N GLY A 38 3.49 -14.53 11.25
CA GLY A 38 2.66 -15.00 10.14
C GLY A 38 3.42 -15.03 8.81
N TYR A 39 4.18 -13.97 8.51
CA TYR A 39 5.05 -13.91 7.34
C TYR A 39 6.19 -14.94 7.44
N PHE A 40 6.77 -15.10 8.62
CA PHE A 40 7.85 -16.05 8.87
C PHE A 40 7.42 -17.52 8.73
N LEU A 41 6.22 -17.87 9.21
CA LEU A 41 5.63 -19.21 9.03
C LEU A 41 5.35 -19.51 7.57
N MET A 42 4.91 -18.51 6.80
CA MET A 42 4.71 -18.65 5.36
C MET A 42 6.05 -18.90 4.63
N LEU A 43 7.12 -18.19 5.02
CA LEU A 43 8.47 -18.40 4.49
C LEU A 43 9.02 -19.79 4.85
N ILE A 44 8.87 -20.22 6.11
CA ILE A 44 9.29 -21.55 6.57
C ILE A 44 8.56 -22.66 5.80
N SER A 45 7.25 -22.51 5.58
CA SER A 45 6.45 -23.50 4.84
C SER A 45 6.95 -23.71 3.41
N ILE A 46 7.51 -22.66 2.80
CA ILE A 46 8.07 -22.70 1.44
C ILE A 46 9.49 -23.32 1.46
N ILE A 47 10.29 -23.01 2.49
CA ILE A 47 11.67 -23.52 2.61
C ILE A 47 11.69 -25.01 2.99
N LEU A 48 10.84 -25.43 3.94
CA LEU A 48 10.74 -26.81 4.40
C LEU A 48 9.83 -27.66 3.50
N GLY A 49 8.80 -27.07 2.90
CA GLY A 49 7.85 -27.74 2.01
C GLY A 49 8.33 -27.76 0.56
N ASN A 50 9.47 -28.39 0.29
CA ASN A 50 9.86 -28.64 -1.09
C ASN A 50 8.98 -29.76 -1.67
N MET A 51 8.32 -29.46 -2.80
CA MET A 51 8.05 -30.36 -3.94
C MET A 51 6.71 -31.07 -4.16
N ASP A 52 5.79 -31.26 -3.19
CA ASP A 52 4.58 -32.08 -3.50
C ASP A 52 3.33 -31.32 -3.97
N ASN A 53 3.23 -30.00 -3.74
CA ASN A 53 2.07 -29.21 -4.19
C ASN A 53 2.23 -28.60 -5.59
N LYS A 54 3.34 -28.87 -6.28
CA LYS A 54 3.61 -28.37 -7.64
C LYS A 54 2.58 -28.83 -8.68
N ALA A 55 1.82 -29.88 -8.38
CA ALA A 55 0.81 -30.45 -9.28
C ALA A 55 -0.60 -29.84 -9.15
N LYS A 56 -0.88 -29.00 -8.12
CA LYS A 56 -2.24 -28.46 -7.91
C LYS A 56 -2.47 -27.06 -8.49
N LEU A 57 -1.43 -26.27 -8.73
CA LEU A 57 -1.56 -24.93 -9.30
C LEU A 57 -1.57 -24.89 -10.83
N SER A 58 -1.08 -25.96 -11.48
CA SER A 58 -1.02 -26.08 -12.95
C SER A 58 -2.34 -26.49 -13.61
N GLN A 59 -3.39 -26.76 -12.83
CA GLN A 59 -4.75 -27.08 -13.32
C GLN A 59 -5.71 -25.86 -13.28
N VAL A 60 -5.17 -24.64 -13.24
CA VAL A 60 -5.99 -23.43 -13.40
C VAL A 60 -6.17 -23.21 -14.90
N SER A 61 -7.36 -23.51 -15.43
CA SER A 61 -7.68 -23.26 -16.84
C SER A 61 -7.52 -21.78 -17.19
N GLU A 62 -7.25 -21.46 -18.46
CA GLU A 62 -7.07 -20.08 -18.94
C GLU A 62 -8.27 -19.17 -18.58
N LEU A 63 -9.49 -19.72 -18.54
CA LEU A 63 -10.68 -19.02 -18.06
C LEU A 63 -10.56 -18.58 -16.60
N LYS A 64 -10.03 -19.45 -15.71
CA LYS A 64 -9.83 -19.14 -14.29
C LYS A 64 -8.73 -18.10 -14.04
N LEU A 65 -7.72 -18.04 -14.92
CA LEU A 65 -6.68 -17.01 -14.87
C LEU A 65 -7.24 -15.63 -15.24
N SER A 66 -8.09 -15.54 -16.27
CA SER A 66 -8.74 -14.28 -16.66
C SER A 66 -9.60 -13.69 -15.54
N TYR A 67 -10.38 -14.50 -14.84
CA TYR A 67 -11.15 -14.05 -13.68
C TYR A 67 -10.27 -13.59 -12.51
N LEU A 68 -9.10 -14.22 -12.31
CA LEU A 68 -8.15 -13.84 -11.27
C LEU A 68 -7.48 -12.50 -11.59
N GLU A 69 -7.09 -12.27 -12.85
CA GLU A 69 -6.56 -11.00 -13.32
C GLU A 69 -7.58 -9.88 -13.18
N ALA A 70 -8.83 -10.11 -13.60
CA ALA A 70 -9.93 -9.15 -13.41
C ALA A 70 -10.17 -8.83 -11.94
N GLY A 71 -10.14 -9.85 -11.07
CA GLY A 71 -10.24 -9.68 -9.61
C GLY A 71 -9.12 -8.82 -9.03
N LEU A 72 -7.87 -9.03 -9.46
CA LEU A 72 -6.74 -8.19 -9.04
C LEU A 72 -6.89 -6.74 -9.48
N VAL A 73 -7.33 -6.49 -10.71
CA VAL A 73 -7.59 -5.13 -11.21
C VAL A 73 -8.67 -4.44 -10.38
N ILE A 74 -9.76 -5.14 -10.04
CA ILE A 74 -10.82 -4.59 -9.18
C ILE A 74 -10.27 -4.24 -7.80
N ILE A 75 -9.44 -5.11 -7.20
CA ILE A 75 -8.80 -4.84 -5.90
C ILE A 75 -7.93 -3.59 -5.96
N ILE A 76 -7.08 -3.45 -6.98
CA ILE A 76 -6.21 -2.28 -7.15
C ILE A 76 -7.05 -1.00 -7.34
N LEU A 77 -8.08 -1.05 -8.18
CA LEU A 77 -8.99 0.10 -8.38
C LEU A 77 -9.69 0.48 -7.08
N PHE A 78 -10.15 -0.51 -6.32
CA PHE A 78 -10.80 -0.28 -5.03
C PHE A 78 -9.83 0.34 -4.00
N GLU A 79 -8.58 -0.15 -3.95
CA GLU A 79 -7.51 0.43 -3.14
C GLU A 79 -7.28 1.91 -3.49
N ILE A 80 -7.18 2.23 -4.78
CA ILE A 80 -7.00 3.61 -5.26
C ILE A 80 -8.16 4.49 -4.79
N ILE A 81 -9.41 4.04 -4.95
CA ILE A 81 -10.59 4.80 -4.54
C ILE A 81 -10.59 5.05 -3.03
N LEU A 82 -10.34 4.02 -2.22
CA LEU A 82 -10.27 4.16 -0.77
C LEU A 82 -9.15 5.11 -0.35
N SER A 83 -8.00 5.01 -1.00
CA SER A 83 -6.85 5.88 -0.77
C SER A 83 -7.21 7.35 -1.02
N ILE A 84 -7.87 7.65 -2.14
CA ILE A 84 -8.34 9.01 -2.45
C ILE A 84 -9.41 9.46 -1.45
N TYR A 85 -10.36 8.59 -1.08
CA TYR A 85 -11.42 8.91 -0.12
C TYR A 85 -10.85 9.27 1.25
N SER A 86 -9.82 8.52 1.70
CA SER A 86 -9.08 8.81 2.93
C SER A 86 -8.36 10.16 2.85
N SER A 87 -7.85 10.50 1.66
CA SER A 87 -7.10 11.73 1.39
C SER A 87 -7.98 12.99 1.34
N LEU A 88 -9.31 12.85 1.30
CA LEU A 88 -10.22 13.99 1.46
C LEU A 88 -10.39 14.44 2.92
N LYS A 89 -9.97 13.61 3.89
CA LYS A 89 -10.02 13.94 5.32
C LYS A 89 -8.70 14.54 5.81
N GLN A 90 -7.59 14.04 5.29
CA GLN A 90 -6.23 14.40 5.65
C GLN A 90 -5.35 14.34 4.40
N PRO A 91 -4.21 15.03 4.31
CA PRO A 91 -3.44 15.22 3.06
C PRO A 91 -2.88 13.98 2.33
N GLY A 92 -3.34 12.75 2.58
CA GLY A 92 -2.65 11.51 2.17
C GLY A 92 -1.30 11.31 2.87
N ILE A 93 -0.92 12.31 3.66
CA ILE A 93 0.19 12.34 4.58
C ILE A 93 -0.36 11.83 5.90
N ILE A 94 0.13 10.68 6.36
CA ILE A 94 -0.11 10.21 7.71
C ILE A 94 0.64 11.15 8.64
N VAL A 95 -0.04 12.21 9.10
CA VAL A 95 0.40 12.98 10.26
C VAL A 95 0.05 12.08 11.45
N GLU A 96 1.06 11.59 12.17
CA GLU A 96 0.78 10.84 13.40
C GLU A 96 -0.01 11.74 14.34
N ASP A 97 -0.95 11.21 15.14
CA ASP A 97 -1.83 12.03 15.97
C ASP A 97 -1.04 13.00 16.88
N GLY A 98 0.18 12.62 17.29
CA GLY A 98 1.11 13.47 18.05
C GLY A 98 1.74 14.63 17.25
N ASP A 99 1.80 14.52 15.92
CA ASP A 99 2.41 15.50 15.02
C ASP A 99 1.42 16.59 14.56
N THR A 100 0.12 16.40 14.79
CA THR A 100 -0.91 17.42 14.52
C THR A 100 -0.71 18.67 15.39
N THR A 101 -0.28 18.48 16.64
CA THR A 101 0.08 19.58 17.55
C THR A 101 1.25 20.40 17.01
N PHE A 102 2.18 19.76 16.28
CA PHE A 102 3.32 20.41 15.66
C PHE A 102 2.92 21.24 14.43
N LEU A 103 1.91 20.82 13.66
CA LEU A 103 1.41 21.60 12.52
C LEU A 103 0.85 22.96 12.93
N PHE A 104 0.24 23.07 14.12
CA PHE A 104 -0.41 24.29 14.58
C PHE A 104 0.42 25.13 15.58
N SER A 105 1.44 24.53 16.21
CA SER A 105 2.23 25.20 17.28
C SER A 105 3.69 25.48 16.91
N SER A 106 4.16 24.98 15.77
CA SER A 106 5.56 25.11 15.36
C SER A 106 5.83 26.48 14.73
N PRO A 107 7.00 27.10 14.98
CA PRO A 107 7.43 28.32 14.29
C PRO A 107 7.86 28.08 12.82
N ILE A 108 7.71 26.85 12.30
CA ILE A 108 8.07 26.44 10.94
C ILE A 108 6.87 26.66 10.02
N ASP A 109 7.11 27.18 8.82
CA ASP A 109 6.07 27.38 7.81
C ASP A 109 5.36 26.05 7.46
N GLU A 110 4.02 26.04 7.55
CA GLU A 110 3.16 24.88 7.29
C GLU A 110 3.50 24.22 5.95
N ARG A 111 3.81 25.03 4.92
CA ARG A 111 4.16 24.52 3.58
C ARG A 111 5.38 23.60 3.60
N LYS A 112 6.39 23.95 4.39
CA LYS A 112 7.63 23.16 4.52
C LYS A 112 7.38 21.90 5.33
N ILE A 113 6.50 21.96 6.33
CA ILE A 113 6.07 20.78 7.08
C ILE A 113 5.37 19.81 6.14
N PHE A 114 4.37 20.27 5.35
CA PHE A 114 3.69 19.42 4.37
C PHE A 114 4.66 18.79 3.36
N LEU A 115 5.60 19.56 2.82
CA LEU A 115 6.61 19.06 1.89
C LEU A 115 7.50 17.98 2.54
N TRP A 116 7.97 18.22 3.76
CA TRP A 116 8.77 17.26 4.52
C TRP A 116 8.03 15.93 4.69
N TYR A 117 6.78 16.00 5.11
CA TYR A 117 5.95 14.84 5.33
C TYR A 117 5.61 14.08 4.04
N MET A 118 5.44 14.77 2.91
CA MET A 118 5.28 14.13 1.60
C MET A 118 6.55 13.35 1.22
N VAL A 119 7.72 13.96 1.38
CA VAL A 119 9.02 13.30 1.15
C VAL A 119 9.19 12.09 2.07
N LYS A 120 8.88 12.23 3.36
CA LYS A 120 8.88 11.13 4.34
C LYS A 120 7.94 9.99 3.92
N GLY A 121 6.75 10.32 3.44
CA GLY A 121 5.79 9.35 2.90
C GLY A 121 6.39 8.56 1.75
N ILE A 122 6.98 9.23 0.77
CA ILE A 122 7.66 8.59 -0.37
C ILE A 122 8.74 7.62 0.11
N PHE A 123 9.62 8.05 1.04
CA PHE A 123 10.67 7.18 1.57
C PHE A 123 10.12 5.97 2.35
N LYS A 124 9.03 6.15 3.10
CA LYS A 124 8.36 5.06 3.82
C LYS A 124 7.84 3.99 2.85
N TYR A 125 7.15 4.42 1.80
CA TYR A 125 6.64 3.50 0.78
C TYR A 125 7.76 2.87 -0.06
N PHE A 126 8.84 3.60 -0.31
CA PHE A 126 10.05 3.06 -0.94
C PHE A 126 10.72 1.96 -0.08
N ALA A 127 10.80 2.16 1.23
CA ALA A 127 11.29 1.13 2.13
C ALA A 127 10.38 -0.11 2.15
N LEU A 128 9.06 0.10 2.14
CA LEU A 128 8.08 -0.99 2.05
C LEU A 128 8.19 -1.77 0.73
N SER A 129 8.44 -1.08 -0.39
CA SER A 129 8.61 -1.75 -1.68
C SER A 129 9.91 -2.56 -1.75
N ILE A 130 11.00 -2.08 -1.13
CA ILE A 130 12.23 -2.89 -1.04
C ILE A 130 11.97 -4.22 -0.32
N LEU A 131 11.13 -4.22 0.73
CA LEU A 131 10.74 -5.47 1.39
C LEU A 131 10.03 -6.43 0.43
N PHE A 132 9.19 -5.92 -0.48
CA PHE A 132 8.55 -6.75 -1.52
C PHE A 132 9.56 -7.45 -2.44
N VAL A 133 10.72 -6.82 -2.73
CA VAL A 133 11.78 -7.46 -3.54
C VAL A 133 12.31 -8.72 -2.85
N VAL A 134 12.42 -8.71 -1.52
CA VAL A 134 12.83 -9.90 -0.74
C VAL A 134 11.82 -11.04 -0.88
N TYR A 135 10.54 -10.73 -1.11
CA TYR A 135 9.48 -11.72 -1.31
C TYR A 135 9.36 -12.24 -2.76
N LEU A 136 9.93 -11.55 -3.76
CA LEU A 136 9.82 -11.95 -5.17
C LEU A 136 10.32 -13.37 -5.48
N PRO A 137 11.48 -13.84 -4.95
CA PRO A 137 11.93 -15.21 -5.17
C PRO A 137 10.96 -16.26 -4.61
N PHE A 138 10.27 -15.95 -3.51
CA PHE A 138 9.28 -16.84 -2.90
C PHE A 138 8.01 -16.91 -3.75
N LEU A 139 7.52 -15.76 -4.21
CA LEU A 139 6.39 -15.69 -5.15
C LEU A 139 6.69 -16.45 -6.46
N SER A 140 7.91 -16.34 -6.99
CA SER A 140 8.36 -17.07 -8.17
C SER A 140 8.24 -18.58 -8.00
N ASN A 141 8.71 -19.09 -6.85
CA ASN A 141 8.68 -20.51 -6.53
C ASN A 141 7.24 -21.02 -6.27
N MET A 142 6.40 -20.24 -5.59
CA MET A 142 4.99 -20.60 -5.35
C MET A 142 4.18 -20.65 -6.65
N MET A 143 4.34 -19.64 -7.51
CA MET A 143 3.58 -19.51 -8.75
C MET A 143 4.18 -20.31 -9.92
N SER A 144 5.31 -21.00 -9.71
CA SER A 144 6.05 -21.73 -10.75
C SER A 144 6.40 -20.85 -11.98
N VAL A 145 6.60 -19.56 -11.78
CA VAL A 145 6.92 -18.57 -12.84
C VAL A 145 8.43 -18.58 -13.11
N THR A 146 8.98 -19.76 -13.39
CA THR A 146 10.43 -19.93 -13.65
C THR A 146 10.79 -19.62 -15.09
N LYS A 147 9.82 -19.70 -16.02
CA LYS A 147 10.04 -19.53 -17.47
C LYS A 147 10.14 -18.07 -17.93
N TYR A 148 9.48 -17.14 -17.23
CA TYR A 148 9.51 -15.69 -17.52
C TYR A 148 9.73 -14.90 -16.22
N SER A 149 10.91 -15.07 -15.60
CA SER A 149 11.28 -14.36 -14.37
C SER A 149 11.24 -12.83 -14.51
N SER A 150 11.38 -12.31 -15.75
CA SER A 150 11.19 -10.90 -16.08
C SER A 150 9.78 -10.37 -15.76
N ASN A 151 8.74 -11.21 -15.86
CA ASN A 151 7.36 -10.79 -15.61
C ASN A 151 7.13 -10.46 -14.13
N LEU A 152 7.88 -11.08 -13.22
CA LEU A 152 7.84 -10.75 -11.80
C LEU A 152 8.46 -9.38 -11.51
N VAL A 153 9.50 -9.01 -12.26
CA VAL A 153 10.11 -7.67 -12.19
C VAL A 153 9.12 -6.61 -12.69
N TYR A 154 8.40 -6.88 -13.78
CA TYR A 154 7.35 -5.98 -14.27
C TYR A 154 6.16 -5.88 -13.29
N GLY A 155 5.75 -6.99 -12.67
CA GLY A 155 4.73 -6.98 -11.61
C GLY A 155 5.17 -6.14 -10.40
N TYR A 156 6.42 -6.31 -9.96
CA TYR A 156 7.00 -5.47 -8.91
C TYR A 156 7.03 -3.99 -9.30
N LEU A 157 7.49 -3.65 -10.50
CA LEU A 157 7.50 -2.28 -11.00
C LEU A 157 6.08 -1.70 -11.09
N GLY A 158 5.08 -2.50 -11.44
CA GLY A 158 3.67 -2.09 -11.43
C GLY A 158 3.17 -1.74 -10.03
N ILE A 159 3.40 -2.60 -9.04
CA ILE A 159 3.02 -2.33 -7.64
C ILE A 159 3.78 -1.11 -7.11
N PHE A 160 5.09 -1.04 -7.39
CA PHE A 160 5.94 0.07 -6.99
C PHE A 160 5.45 1.40 -7.57
N THR A 161 5.20 1.45 -8.89
CA THR A 161 4.72 2.66 -9.55
C THR A 161 3.32 3.06 -9.08
N ASN A 162 2.42 2.09 -8.81
CA ASN A 162 1.11 2.36 -8.23
C ASN A 162 1.21 3.04 -6.86
N ILE A 163 1.98 2.46 -5.93
CA ILE A 163 2.18 3.03 -4.59
C ILE A 163 2.85 4.40 -4.67
N PHE A 164 3.87 4.54 -5.52
CA PHE A 164 4.61 5.79 -5.70
C PHE A 164 3.72 6.90 -6.30
N ALA A 165 2.83 6.57 -7.23
CA ALA A 165 1.91 7.51 -7.85
C ALA A 165 0.75 7.91 -6.91
N LEU A 166 0.31 7.02 -6.03
CA LEU A 166 -0.76 7.28 -5.08
C LEU A 166 -0.43 8.41 -4.09
N VAL A 167 0.80 8.50 -3.60
CA VAL A 167 1.22 9.53 -2.63
C VAL A 167 1.03 10.97 -3.16
N PRO A 168 1.63 11.37 -4.31
CA PRO A 168 1.44 12.71 -4.85
C PRO A 168 0.02 12.94 -5.35
N LEU A 169 -0.67 11.91 -5.88
CA LEU A 169 -2.06 12.01 -6.29
C LEU A 169 -2.97 12.38 -5.12
N ASN A 170 -2.83 11.67 -4.00
CA ASN A 170 -3.57 11.92 -2.77
C ASN A 170 -3.37 13.35 -2.25
N PHE A 171 -2.12 13.81 -2.24
CA PHE A 171 -1.78 15.17 -1.85
C PHE A 171 -2.40 16.23 -2.78
N LEU A 172 -2.37 15.98 -4.10
CA LEU A 172 -2.98 16.86 -5.10
C LEU A 172 -4.50 16.93 -4.93
N ILE A 173 -5.17 15.78 -4.74
CA ILE A 173 -6.61 15.72 -4.51
C ILE A 173 -7.00 16.45 -3.23
N TYR A 174 -6.25 16.25 -2.14
CA TYR A 174 -6.46 16.99 -0.90
C TYR A 174 -6.32 18.51 -1.12
N SER A 175 -5.26 18.92 -1.80
CA SER A 175 -4.97 20.34 -2.06
C SER A 175 -6.08 21.00 -2.89
N ILE A 176 -6.58 20.31 -3.92
CA ILE A 176 -7.72 20.78 -4.74
C ILE A 176 -8.99 20.84 -3.89
N SER A 177 -9.27 19.78 -3.12
CA SER A 177 -10.45 19.71 -2.25
C SER A 177 -10.49 20.88 -1.26
N MET A 178 -9.35 21.23 -0.66
CA MET A 178 -9.24 22.34 0.29
C MET A 178 -9.30 23.71 -0.40
N LYS A 179 -8.58 23.89 -1.52
CA LYS A 179 -8.54 25.18 -2.23
C LYS A 179 -9.88 25.56 -2.86
N PHE A 180 -10.61 24.59 -3.40
CA PHE A 180 -11.87 24.83 -4.13
C PHE A 180 -13.12 24.41 -3.35
N ASN A 181 -12.98 23.96 -2.09
CA ASN A 181 -14.07 23.37 -1.31
C ASN A 181 -14.83 22.25 -2.05
N ALA A 182 -14.16 21.55 -2.97
CA ALA A 182 -14.75 20.57 -3.88
C ALA A 182 -14.93 19.18 -3.26
N LYS A 183 -14.80 19.06 -1.93
CA LYS A 183 -14.82 17.78 -1.20
C LYS A 183 -16.02 16.91 -1.54
N LYS A 184 -17.23 17.49 -1.49
CA LYS A 184 -18.49 16.77 -1.77
C LYS A 184 -18.56 16.32 -3.24
N LEU A 185 -18.08 17.15 -4.16
CA LEU A 185 -18.07 16.84 -5.60
C LEU A 185 -17.16 15.63 -5.88
N ILE A 186 -15.95 15.62 -5.31
CA ILE A 186 -15.02 14.50 -5.46
C ILE A 186 -15.59 13.23 -4.82
N GLN A 187 -16.25 13.32 -3.65
CA GLN A 187 -16.92 12.19 -3.03
C GLN A 187 -18.03 11.60 -3.92
N TYR A 188 -18.82 12.44 -4.59
CA TYR A 188 -19.85 11.96 -5.51
C TYR A 188 -19.26 11.27 -6.73
N ILE A 189 -18.19 11.82 -7.33
CA ILE A 189 -17.49 11.17 -8.45
C ILE A 189 -16.95 9.80 -8.03
N LEU A 190 -16.26 9.71 -6.89
CA LEU A 190 -15.72 8.44 -6.39
C LEU A 190 -16.82 7.42 -6.09
N SER A 191 -17.94 7.87 -5.50
CA SER A 191 -19.09 7.01 -5.22
C SER A 191 -19.76 6.53 -6.52
N GLY A 192 -19.85 7.38 -7.53
CA GLY A 192 -20.33 7.01 -8.86
C GLY A 192 -19.44 5.96 -9.52
N ILE A 193 -18.12 6.11 -9.45
CA ILE A 193 -17.16 5.12 -9.95
C ILE A 193 -17.30 3.79 -9.21
N LEU A 194 -17.48 3.80 -7.88
CA LEU A 194 -17.73 2.58 -7.10
C LEU A 194 -19.00 1.86 -7.55
N ILE A 195 -20.09 2.61 -7.77
CA ILE A 195 -21.35 2.04 -8.26
C ILE A 195 -21.16 1.42 -9.66
N LEU A 196 -20.39 2.07 -10.54
CA LEU A 196 -20.08 1.52 -11.87
C LEU A 196 -19.26 0.23 -11.78
N ILE A 197 -18.25 0.18 -10.90
CA ILE A 197 -17.43 -1.02 -10.69
C ILE A 197 -18.30 -2.16 -10.13
N ALA A 198 -19.14 -1.86 -9.13
CA ALA A 198 -20.06 -2.83 -8.55
C ALA A 198 -21.10 -3.32 -9.57
N GLY A 199 -21.65 -2.42 -10.38
CA GLY A 199 -22.59 -2.74 -11.46
C GLY A 199 -21.95 -3.61 -12.54
N PHE A 200 -20.72 -3.30 -12.95
CA PHE A 200 -19.96 -4.10 -13.91
C PHE A 200 -19.65 -5.50 -13.35
N GLY A 201 -19.25 -5.58 -12.07
CA GLY A 201 -19.04 -6.87 -11.40
C GLY A 201 -20.33 -7.70 -11.32
N PHE A 202 -21.46 -7.08 -10.99
CA PHE A 202 -22.75 -7.76 -10.93
C PHE A 202 -23.22 -8.24 -12.31
N TYR A 203 -23.02 -7.44 -13.35
CA TYR A 203 -23.28 -7.82 -14.73
C TYR A 203 -22.48 -9.07 -15.14
N PHE A 204 -21.17 -9.09 -14.84
CA PHE A 204 -20.31 -10.25 -15.14
C PHE A 204 -20.72 -11.52 -14.39
N ILE A 205 -21.20 -11.38 -13.15
CA ILE A 205 -21.71 -12.52 -12.36
C ILE A 205 -23.02 -13.07 -12.96
N LEU A 206 -23.91 -12.20 -13.45
CA LEU A 206 -25.15 -12.63 -14.09
C LEU A 206 -24.91 -13.27 -15.46
N ASP A 207 -24.01 -12.70 -16.26
CA ASP A 207 -23.65 -13.22 -17.58
C ASP A 207 -23.01 -14.60 -17.47
N SER A 208 -22.04 -14.76 -16.56
CA SER A 208 -21.43 -16.07 -16.27
C SER A 208 -22.41 -17.09 -15.70
N ALA A 209 -23.46 -16.68 -14.96
CA ALA A 209 -24.50 -17.59 -14.48
C ALA A 209 -25.44 -18.08 -15.61
N SER A 210 -25.56 -17.31 -16.70
CA SER A 210 -26.41 -17.67 -17.84
C SER A 210 -25.77 -18.70 -18.79
N GLU A 211 -24.44 -18.80 -18.81
CA GLU A 211 -23.69 -19.80 -19.59
C GLU A 211 -23.75 -21.23 -19.00
N PHE A 212 -24.27 -21.41 -17.78
CA PHE A 212 -24.40 -22.71 -17.09
C PHE A 212 -25.82 -23.32 -17.12
N THR A 213 -26.77 -22.71 -17.83
CA THR A 213 -28.13 -23.24 -18.10
C THR A 213 -28.34 -23.56 -19.57
#